data_AF-A0A9J6CDP9-F1
#
_entry.id   AF-A0A9J6CDP9-F1
#
_cell.length_a   1.000
_cell.length_b   1.000
_cell.length_c   1.000
_cell.angle_alpha   90.00
_cell.angle_beta   90.00
_cell.angle_gamma   90.00
#
_symmetry.space_group_name_H-M   'P 1'
#
loop_
_entity.id
_entity.type
_entity.pdbx_description
1 polymer ?
#
loop_
_entity_poly.entity_id
_entity_poly.type
_entity_poly.pdbx_seq_one_letter_code
_entity_poly.pdbx_strand_id
1 'polypeptide(L)'
;MILNIQQVGYYRVDYDTALWQAIISQLNENHEEIHSINRAILQEEIALAWTEFNRVTVAHILEILNYFDKEFDSITWSKAYDNLNRLNERLFGTYAYDTFLEFVVRITENQINETGYNGFDGEDPERTSLRSFIKPWNCWANYEKCSVQDHAEFLKYYIDGNQLAVFDYCNAIKLVNKTMFDDILNNVLTNSVFANRILFLANLGCSPVAENLQNLLNSILNVLNTLTRPERAQIIANTYTKSSIALEITLDFLDQNAAALYDIMGEFIEQLLMSMPSYINGQKNTAKYQSILTKFHGFGLISNENLNKATDSVASNNAWITQNYKNILDYFGLEEITDPPTTTPNTTPIASTPSQTSTAASDEPTTLAPTTTTQGASSIMVSMFIMFFCVIISFIFTK
;
A
#
# COMPACT_ATOMS: atom_id res chain seq x y z
N MET A 1 -0.32 25.54 -27.07
CA MET A 1 -1.75 25.87 -27.21
C MET A 1 -2.52 25.07 -26.18
N ILE A 2 -3.37 25.72 -25.39
CA ILE A 2 -4.32 25.07 -24.47
C ILE A 2 -5.71 25.22 -25.08
N LEU A 3 -6.50 24.15 -25.09
CA LEU A 3 -7.88 24.17 -25.56
C LEU A 3 -8.85 24.05 -24.37
N ASN A 4 -10.12 24.37 -24.61
CA ASN A 4 -11.17 24.40 -23.59
C ASN A 4 -10.79 25.28 -22.38
N ILE A 5 -10.53 26.56 -22.65
CA ILE A 5 -10.17 27.54 -21.61
C ILE A 5 -11.26 27.54 -20.54
N GLN A 6 -10.83 27.35 -19.28
CA GLN A 6 -11.67 27.24 -18.08
C GLN A 6 -12.77 26.17 -18.14
N GLN A 7 -12.62 25.13 -18.97
CA GLN A 7 -13.59 24.02 -19.10
C GLN A 7 -15.02 24.43 -19.48
N VAL A 8 -15.21 25.57 -20.15
CA VAL A 8 -16.57 26.05 -20.49
C VAL A 8 -17.29 25.08 -21.42
N GLY A 9 -16.55 24.38 -22.29
CA GLY A 9 -17.09 23.36 -23.18
C GLY A 9 -17.20 22.00 -22.51
N TYR A 10 -18.30 21.29 -22.76
CA TYR A 10 -18.49 19.91 -22.32
C TYR A 10 -17.76 18.93 -23.26
N TYR A 11 -16.43 19.00 -23.29
CA TYR A 11 -15.56 18.10 -24.04
C TYR A 11 -14.18 18.00 -23.38
N ARG A 12 -13.54 16.84 -23.54
CA ARG A 12 -12.14 16.59 -23.12
C ARG A 12 -11.16 16.96 -24.21
N VAL A 13 -9.91 17.17 -23.84
CA VAL A 13 -8.84 17.51 -24.77
C VAL A 13 -7.65 16.60 -24.52
N ASP A 14 -7.34 15.76 -25.51
CA ASP A 14 -6.06 15.07 -25.58
C ASP A 14 -5.07 15.90 -26.42
N TYR A 15 -3.80 15.79 -26.08
CA TYR A 15 -2.70 16.44 -26.77
C TYR A 15 -1.73 15.38 -27.30
N ASP A 16 -1.09 15.63 -28.44
CA ASP A 16 0.02 14.78 -28.85
C ASP A 16 1.22 14.96 -27.90
N THR A 17 2.18 14.03 -27.98
CA THR A 17 3.34 14.00 -27.07
C THR A 17 4.16 15.31 -27.12
N ALA A 18 4.30 15.93 -28.29
CA ALA A 18 5.08 17.16 -28.43
C ALA A 18 4.39 18.34 -27.73
N LEU A 19 3.07 18.43 -27.85
CA LEU A 19 2.29 19.46 -27.18
C LEU A 19 2.21 19.21 -25.67
N TRP A 20 2.09 17.95 -25.21
CA TRP A 20 2.23 17.62 -23.80
C TRP A 20 3.56 18.08 -23.22
N GLN A 21 4.66 17.86 -23.91
CA GLN A 21 5.98 18.28 -23.45
C GLN A 21 6.15 19.80 -23.42
N ALA A 22 5.55 20.52 -24.36
CA ALA A 22 5.49 21.98 -24.32
C ALA A 22 4.67 22.50 -23.13
N ILE A 23 3.54 21.85 -22.80
CA ILE A 23 2.70 22.20 -21.64
C ILE A 23 3.47 21.96 -20.34
N ILE A 24 4.12 20.80 -20.21
CA ILE A 24 4.95 20.46 -19.04
C ILE A 24 6.07 21.50 -18.87
N SER A 25 6.74 21.89 -19.96
CA SER A 25 7.79 22.90 -19.93
C SER A 25 7.26 24.26 -19.43
N GLN A 26 6.11 24.70 -19.95
CA GLN A 26 5.47 25.95 -19.53
C GLN A 26 5.09 25.92 -18.04
N LEU A 27 4.51 24.82 -17.55
CA LEU A 27 4.13 24.68 -16.14
C LEU A 27 5.34 24.76 -15.21
N ASN A 28 6.46 24.15 -15.59
CA ASN A 28 7.70 24.17 -14.82
C ASN A 28 8.38 25.56 -14.83
N GLU A 29 8.33 26.27 -15.97
CA GLU A 29 8.90 27.62 -16.12
C GLU A 29 8.03 28.68 -15.41
N ASN A 30 6.75 28.77 -15.78
CA ASN A 30 5.78 29.67 -15.20
C ASN A 30 4.35 29.10 -15.35
N HIS A 31 3.86 28.42 -14.31
CA HIS A 31 2.51 27.86 -14.30
C HIS A 31 1.41 28.93 -14.29
N GLU A 32 1.66 30.15 -13.82
CA GLU A 32 0.63 31.20 -13.70
C GLU A 32 0.15 31.74 -15.05
N GLU A 33 0.91 31.53 -16.13
CA GLU A 33 0.47 31.83 -17.51
C GLU A 33 -0.72 30.95 -17.95
N ILE A 34 -0.94 29.82 -17.26
CA ILE A 34 -2.08 28.92 -17.49
C ILE A 34 -3.05 29.10 -16.34
N HIS A 35 -4.30 29.43 -16.66
CA HIS A 35 -5.37 29.59 -15.66
C HIS A 35 -5.51 28.36 -14.75
N SER A 36 -5.77 28.55 -13.45
CA SER A 36 -5.81 27.46 -12.47
C SER A 36 -6.76 26.32 -12.84
N ILE A 37 -7.99 26.64 -13.27
CA ILE A 37 -8.94 25.64 -13.80
C ILE A 37 -8.33 24.80 -14.94
N ASN A 38 -7.58 25.41 -15.86
CA ASN A 38 -6.91 24.66 -16.92
C ASN A 38 -5.78 23.79 -16.37
N ARG A 39 -5.02 24.25 -15.37
CA ARG A 39 -3.98 23.42 -14.71
C ARG A 39 -4.58 22.21 -14.01
N ALA A 40 -5.71 22.37 -13.33
CA ALA A 40 -6.45 21.27 -12.73
C ALA A 40 -6.90 20.24 -13.78
N ILE A 41 -7.47 20.69 -14.90
CA ILE A 41 -7.87 19.78 -16.00
C ILE A 41 -6.67 19.06 -16.60
N LEU A 42 -5.53 19.73 -16.76
CA LEU A 42 -4.32 19.10 -17.30
C LEU A 42 -3.86 17.90 -16.43
N GLN A 43 -4.09 17.94 -15.11
CA GLN A 43 -3.82 16.80 -14.24
C GLN A 43 -4.77 15.61 -14.49
N GLU A 44 -6.04 15.88 -14.82
CA GLU A 44 -6.97 14.82 -15.20
C GLU A 44 -6.63 14.25 -16.59
N GLU A 45 -6.36 15.11 -17.57
CA GLU A 45 -6.11 14.70 -18.95
C GLU A 45 -4.78 13.95 -19.09
N ILE A 46 -3.73 14.34 -18.34
CA ILE A 46 -2.45 13.59 -18.38
C ILE A 46 -2.60 12.19 -17.78
N ALA A 47 -3.48 12.02 -16.79
CA ALA A 47 -3.79 10.71 -16.22
C ALA A 47 -4.36 9.79 -17.30
N LEU A 48 -5.31 10.28 -18.11
CA LEU A 48 -5.90 9.51 -19.23
C LEU A 48 -4.91 9.29 -20.37
N ALA A 49 -4.11 10.32 -20.70
CA ALA A 49 -3.06 10.23 -21.70
C ALA A 49 -2.10 9.08 -21.40
N TRP A 50 -1.84 8.82 -20.11
CA TRP A 50 -1.05 7.69 -19.64
C TRP A 50 -1.86 6.38 -19.58
N THR A 51 -3.03 6.36 -18.94
CA THR A 51 -3.74 5.10 -18.65
C THR A 51 -4.56 4.55 -19.81
N GLU A 52 -5.08 5.40 -20.69
CA GLU A 52 -6.02 5.02 -21.75
C GLU A 52 -5.43 5.16 -23.16
N PHE A 53 -4.60 6.19 -23.39
CA PHE A 53 -4.16 6.53 -24.75
C PHE A 53 -2.70 6.21 -25.05
N ASN A 54 -1.89 5.85 -24.04
CA ASN A 54 -0.47 5.56 -24.18
C ASN A 54 0.30 6.68 -24.93
N ARG A 55 -0.08 7.94 -24.67
CA ARG A 55 0.49 9.16 -25.29
C ARG A 55 1.69 9.71 -24.53
N VAL A 56 1.68 9.49 -23.23
CA VAL A 56 2.70 9.95 -22.29
C VAL A 56 3.15 8.79 -21.42
N THR A 57 4.36 8.91 -20.91
CA THR A 57 4.96 7.93 -20.00
C THR A 57 4.81 8.39 -18.55
N VAL A 58 5.12 7.50 -17.61
CA VAL A 58 5.16 7.86 -16.18
C VAL A 58 6.12 9.02 -15.90
N ALA A 59 7.24 9.11 -16.65
CA ALA A 59 8.17 10.23 -16.53
C ALA A 59 7.48 11.57 -16.80
N HIS A 60 6.59 11.66 -17.79
CA HIS A 60 5.84 12.89 -18.06
C HIS A 60 4.88 13.27 -16.92
N ILE A 61 4.31 12.27 -16.21
CA ILE A 61 3.50 12.54 -15.01
C ILE A 61 4.39 13.07 -13.88
N LEU A 62 5.58 12.50 -13.70
CA LEU A 62 6.52 13.02 -12.70
C LEU A 62 6.99 14.44 -13.06
N GLU A 63 7.24 14.72 -14.33
CA GLU A 63 7.61 16.05 -14.84
C GLU A 63 6.49 17.07 -14.68
N ILE A 64 5.22 16.70 -14.90
CA ILE A 64 4.10 17.63 -14.65
C ILE A 64 3.89 17.85 -13.15
N LEU A 65 4.14 16.85 -12.31
CA LEU A 65 4.07 17.02 -10.85
C LEU A 65 5.26 17.82 -10.31
N ASN A 66 6.34 17.96 -11.09
CA ASN A 66 7.55 18.64 -10.64
C ASN A 66 7.34 20.12 -10.27
N TYR A 67 6.41 20.84 -10.92
CA TYR A 67 6.14 22.24 -10.60
C TYR A 67 5.25 22.43 -9.35
N PHE A 68 4.73 21.35 -8.76
CA PHE A 68 3.80 21.45 -7.64
C PHE A 68 4.41 22.06 -6.39
N ASP A 69 5.74 22.13 -6.28
CA ASP A 69 6.43 22.92 -5.26
C ASP A 69 6.08 24.43 -5.30
N LYS A 70 5.48 24.90 -6.40
CA LYS A 70 5.01 26.28 -6.61
C LYS A 70 3.48 26.42 -6.68
N GLU A 71 2.73 25.32 -6.71
CA GLU A 71 1.27 25.35 -6.85
C GLU A 71 0.58 25.55 -5.50
N PHE A 72 -0.41 26.45 -5.43
CA PHE A 72 -1.19 26.75 -4.21
C PHE A 72 -2.70 26.65 -4.42
N ASP A 73 -3.17 26.43 -5.65
CA ASP A 73 -4.59 26.25 -5.96
C ASP A 73 -5.07 24.87 -5.48
N SER A 74 -6.03 24.84 -4.56
CA SER A 74 -6.51 23.58 -3.96
C SER A 74 -7.23 22.67 -4.96
N ILE A 75 -7.87 23.24 -5.99
CA ILE A 75 -8.54 22.50 -7.05
C ILE A 75 -7.50 21.74 -7.90
N THR A 76 -6.39 22.38 -8.21
CA THR A 76 -5.28 21.77 -8.95
C THR A 76 -4.61 20.67 -8.11
N TRP A 77 -4.39 20.91 -6.82
CA TRP A 77 -3.90 19.89 -5.88
C TRP A 77 -4.85 18.70 -5.71
N SER A 78 -6.16 18.94 -5.70
CA SER A 78 -7.18 17.88 -5.70
C SER A 78 -6.96 16.88 -6.84
N LYS A 79 -6.61 17.35 -8.04
CA LYS A 79 -6.39 16.49 -9.21
C LYS A 79 -5.03 15.82 -9.18
N ALA A 80 -4.00 16.50 -8.68
CA ALA A 80 -2.69 15.90 -8.47
C ALA A 80 -2.70 14.81 -7.40
N TYR A 81 -3.53 14.94 -6.35
CA TYR A 81 -3.72 13.93 -5.32
C TYR A 81 -4.07 12.55 -5.92
N ASP A 82 -4.95 12.56 -6.92
CA ASP A 82 -5.35 11.36 -7.67
C ASP A 82 -4.19 10.76 -8.48
N ASN A 83 -3.34 11.59 -9.08
CA ASN A 83 -2.14 11.13 -9.78
C ASN A 83 -1.12 10.53 -8.82
N LEU A 84 -0.92 11.13 -7.65
CA LEU A 84 -0.06 10.57 -6.61
C LEU A 84 -0.55 9.21 -6.12
N ASN A 85 -1.88 9.02 -5.97
CA ASN A 85 -2.44 7.71 -5.61
C ASN A 85 -2.09 6.64 -6.64
N ARG A 86 -2.25 6.95 -7.93
CA ARG A 86 -1.92 6.02 -9.02
C ARG A 86 -0.43 5.69 -9.06
N LEU A 87 0.43 6.69 -8.90
CA LEU A 87 1.87 6.48 -8.84
C LEU A 87 2.26 5.61 -7.65
N ASN A 88 1.68 5.89 -6.47
CA ASN A 88 1.91 5.09 -5.27
C ASN A 88 1.50 3.63 -5.46
N GLU A 89 0.31 3.36 -6.00
CA GLU A 89 -0.14 1.99 -6.29
C GLU A 89 0.82 1.26 -7.24
N ARG A 90 1.37 1.95 -8.23
CA ARG A 90 2.28 1.35 -9.22
C ARG A 90 3.71 1.18 -8.72
N LEU A 91 4.18 2.10 -7.88
CA LEU A 91 5.56 2.14 -7.40
C LEU A 91 5.74 1.44 -6.06
N PHE A 92 4.68 1.16 -5.31
CA PHE A 92 4.77 0.52 -3.99
C PHE A 92 5.61 -0.75 -4.04
N GLY A 93 6.61 -0.86 -3.16
CA GLY A 93 7.49 -2.02 -3.06
C GLY A 93 8.51 -2.19 -4.19
N THR A 94 8.56 -1.25 -5.15
CA THR A 94 9.59 -1.21 -6.19
C THR A 94 10.85 -0.50 -5.67
N TYR A 95 12.00 -0.73 -6.31
CA TYR A 95 13.27 -0.06 -6.00
C TYR A 95 13.21 1.49 -6.05
N ALA A 96 12.35 2.05 -6.91
CA ALA A 96 12.19 3.50 -7.07
C ALA A 96 11.25 4.13 -6.03
N TYR A 97 10.61 3.33 -5.16
CA TYR A 97 9.56 3.82 -4.27
C TYR A 97 10.07 4.85 -3.27
N ASP A 98 11.22 4.61 -2.64
CA ASP A 98 11.76 5.54 -1.64
C ASP A 98 12.13 6.88 -2.29
N THR A 99 12.72 6.86 -3.50
CA THR A 99 13.02 8.08 -4.27
C THR A 99 11.75 8.79 -4.73
N PHE A 100 10.68 8.05 -5.04
CA PHE A 100 9.36 8.64 -5.28
C PHE A 100 8.82 9.33 -4.02
N LEU A 101 8.97 8.75 -2.83
CA LEU A 101 8.57 9.40 -1.58
C LEU A 101 9.39 10.68 -1.32
N GLU A 102 10.70 10.67 -1.58
CA GLU A 102 11.54 11.88 -1.52
C GLU A 102 11.06 12.96 -2.49
N PHE A 103 10.67 12.57 -3.71
CA PHE A 103 10.05 13.47 -4.67
C PHE A 103 8.74 14.06 -4.13
N VAL A 104 7.88 13.25 -3.50
CA VAL A 104 6.63 13.71 -2.88
C VAL A 104 6.89 14.72 -1.76
N VAL A 105 7.88 14.49 -0.89
CA VAL A 105 8.27 15.46 0.15
C VAL A 105 8.64 16.79 -0.49
N ARG A 106 9.51 16.78 -1.52
CA ARG A 106 9.96 18.00 -2.19
C ARG A 106 8.82 18.82 -2.78
N ILE A 107 7.88 18.19 -3.49
CA ILE A 107 6.79 18.92 -4.15
C ILE A 107 5.70 19.40 -3.17
N THR A 108 5.69 18.91 -1.93
CA THR A 108 4.70 19.27 -0.91
C THR A 108 5.25 20.17 0.20
N GLU A 109 6.58 20.28 0.33
CA GLU A 109 7.23 20.93 1.48
C GLU A 109 6.88 22.42 1.59
N ASN A 110 6.87 23.14 0.48
CA ASN A 110 6.57 24.57 0.48
C ASN A 110 5.15 24.82 1.01
N GLN A 111 4.17 24.11 0.48
CA GLN A 111 2.77 24.27 0.83
C GLN A 111 2.45 23.79 2.24
N ILE A 112 3.09 22.73 2.73
CA ILE A 112 2.86 22.29 4.12
C ILE A 112 3.49 23.28 5.12
N ASN A 113 4.63 23.89 4.79
CA ASN A 113 5.22 24.95 5.60
C ASN A 113 4.33 26.20 5.62
N GLU A 114 3.72 26.54 4.48
CA GLU A 114 2.77 27.66 4.39
C GLU A 114 1.47 27.36 5.12
N THR A 115 0.81 26.23 4.86
CA THR A 115 -0.51 25.87 5.41
C THR A 115 -0.47 25.38 6.86
N GLY A 116 0.68 24.94 7.33
CA GLY A 116 0.86 24.27 8.63
C GLY A 116 0.24 22.86 8.65
N TYR A 117 0.45 22.13 9.74
CA TYR A 117 -0.11 20.77 9.91
C TYR A 117 -1.51 20.75 10.49
N ASN A 118 -1.84 21.76 11.27
CA ASN A 118 -3.09 21.90 11.98
C ASN A 118 -3.72 23.23 11.59
N GLY A 119 -5.03 23.21 11.44
CA GLY A 119 -5.82 24.43 11.25
C GLY A 119 -5.90 25.24 12.52
N PHE A 120 -6.40 26.46 12.36
CA PHE A 120 -6.74 27.35 13.45
C PHE A 120 -8.13 27.95 13.22
N ASP A 121 -8.75 28.42 14.30
CA ASP A 121 -10.09 29.00 14.23
C ASP A 121 -10.10 30.23 13.33
N GLY A 122 -11.02 30.27 12.37
CA GLY A 122 -11.14 31.36 11.39
C GLY A 122 -10.15 31.28 10.23
N GLU A 123 -9.50 30.12 10.01
CA GLU A 123 -8.66 29.91 8.83
C GLU A 123 -9.46 30.04 7.52
N ASP A 124 -8.78 30.55 6.49
CA ASP A 124 -9.30 30.61 5.12
C ASP A 124 -9.65 29.19 4.61
N PRO A 125 -10.89 28.95 4.14
CA PRO A 125 -11.29 27.65 3.60
C PRO A 125 -10.41 27.13 2.47
N GLU A 126 -9.84 28.00 1.64
CA GLU A 126 -8.93 27.58 0.55
C GLU A 126 -7.64 26.98 1.13
N ARG A 127 -7.08 27.61 2.17
CA ARG A 127 -5.91 27.11 2.90
C ARG A 127 -6.20 25.78 3.59
N THR A 128 -7.39 25.64 4.21
CA THR A 128 -7.83 24.36 4.80
C THR A 128 -7.93 23.27 3.72
N SER A 129 -8.48 23.61 2.55
CA SER A 129 -8.69 22.68 1.44
C SER A 129 -7.36 22.24 0.85
N LEU A 130 -6.43 23.17 0.61
CA LEU A 130 -5.07 22.89 0.18
C LEU A 130 -4.36 21.93 1.13
N ARG A 131 -4.40 22.22 2.44
CA ARG A 131 -3.81 21.34 3.46
C ARG A 131 -4.38 19.92 3.43
N SER A 132 -5.67 19.77 3.15
CA SER A 132 -6.33 18.45 3.13
C SER A 132 -5.79 17.51 2.05
N PHE A 133 -5.26 18.05 0.95
CA PHE A 133 -4.62 17.24 -0.11
C PHE A 133 -3.13 17.01 0.15
N ILE A 134 -2.44 17.98 0.75
CA ILE A 134 -0.98 17.98 0.86
C ILE A 134 -0.49 17.23 2.10
N LYS A 135 -1.13 17.48 3.25
CA LYS A 135 -0.74 16.86 4.53
C LYS A 135 -0.71 15.32 4.44
N PRO A 136 -1.71 14.62 3.87
CA PRO A 136 -1.68 13.16 3.81
C PRO A 136 -0.46 12.63 3.06
N TRP A 137 -0.13 13.21 1.89
CA TRP A 137 1.01 12.79 1.08
C TRP A 137 2.35 13.12 1.71
N ASN A 138 2.49 14.33 2.23
CA ASN A 138 3.72 14.75 2.89
C ASN A 138 4.03 13.88 4.12
N CYS A 139 3.02 13.57 4.93
CA CYS A 139 3.18 12.68 6.09
C CYS A 139 3.36 11.21 5.70
N TRP A 140 2.68 10.75 4.64
CA TRP A 140 2.84 9.40 4.09
C TRP A 140 4.28 9.16 3.63
N ALA A 141 4.85 10.12 2.88
CA ALA A 141 6.23 10.16 2.46
C ALA A 141 7.24 10.37 3.61
N ASN A 142 6.78 10.21 4.84
CA ASN A 142 7.56 10.15 6.06
C ASN A 142 8.31 11.45 6.39
N TYR A 143 7.70 12.60 6.09
CA TYR A 143 8.24 13.86 6.55
C TYR A 143 8.28 13.90 8.09
N GLU A 144 9.49 14.03 8.64
CA GLU A 144 9.79 13.81 10.05
C GLU A 144 8.89 14.63 10.98
N LYS A 145 8.60 15.89 10.60
CA LYS A 145 7.77 16.81 11.39
C LYS A 145 6.37 16.25 11.66
N CYS A 146 5.77 15.50 10.73
CA CYS A 146 4.45 14.88 10.96
C CYS A 146 4.52 13.90 12.13
N SER A 147 5.43 12.93 12.05
CA SER A 147 5.61 11.90 13.07
C SER A 147 5.98 12.51 14.43
N VAL A 148 6.87 13.52 14.46
CA VAL A 148 7.27 14.19 15.71
C VAL A 148 6.09 14.91 16.37
N GLN A 149 5.29 15.65 15.61
CA GLN A 149 4.14 16.38 16.15
C GLN A 149 3.03 15.44 16.61
N ASP A 150 2.64 14.49 15.76
CA ASP A 150 1.59 13.52 16.08
C ASP A 150 2.00 12.65 17.27
N HIS A 151 3.29 12.28 17.38
CA HIS A 151 3.79 11.56 18.55
C HIS A 151 3.73 12.41 19.82
N ALA A 152 4.10 13.69 19.77
CA ALA A 152 4.02 14.56 20.94
C ALA A 152 2.58 14.73 21.45
N GLU A 153 1.61 14.91 20.56
CA GLU A 153 0.18 14.96 20.92
C GLU A 153 -0.34 13.60 21.41
N PHE A 154 0.13 12.50 20.81
CA PHE A 154 -0.17 11.15 21.27
C PHE A 154 0.31 10.91 22.70
N LEU A 155 1.50 11.39 23.10
CA LEU A 155 1.97 11.26 24.48
C LEU A 155 1.07 12.01 25.47
N LYS A 156 0.56 13.19 25.13
CA LYS A 156 -0.41 13.91 25.97
C LYS A 156 -1.72 13.12 26.12
N TYR A 157 -2.17 12.48 25.06
CA TYR A 157 -3.35 11.62 25.10
C TYR A 157 -3.11 10.36 25.95
N TYR A 158 -2.04 9.63 25.65
CA TYR A 158 -1.82 8.27 26.16
C TYR A 158 -1.24 8.26 27.58
N ILE A 159 -0.36 9.22 27.91
CA ILE A 159 0.30 9.32 29.21
C ILE A 159 -0.45 10.30 30.11
N ASP A 160 -0.72 11.51 29.63
CA ASP A 160 -1.31 12.57 30.46
C ASP A 160 -2.85 12.46 30.56
N GLY A 161 -3.47 11.59 29.75
CA GLY A 161 -4.91 11.38 29.73
C GLY A 161 -5.71 12.49 29.04
N ASN A 162 -5.05 13.38 28.29
CA ASN A 162 -5.70 14.49 27.60
C ASN A 162 -6.53 14.00 26.40
N GLN A 163 -7.84 13.86 26.61
CA GLN A 163 -8.78 13.42 25.58
C GLN A 163 -9.00 14.45 24.46
N LEU A 164 -8.52 15.69 24.61
CA LEU A 164 -8.65 16.75 23.60
C LEU A 164 -7.47 16.79 22.62
N ALA A 165 -6.41 16.00 22.86
CA ALA A 165 -5.28 15.95 21.93
C ALA A 165 -5.71 15.31 20.60
N VAL A 166 -5.33 15.96 19.49
CA VAL A 166 -5.67 15.53 18.12
C VAL A 166 -4.38 15.18 17.40
N PHE A 167 -4.31 13.95 16.88
CA PHE A 167 -3.14 13.42 16.18
C PHE A 167 -3.54 12.33 15.19
N ASP A 168 -2.68 12.09 14.20
CA ASP A 168 -2.76 10.90 13.37
C ASP A 168 -2.09 9.71 14.07
N TYR A 169 -2.86 8.63 14.29
CA TYR A 169 -2.38 7.45 14.99
C TYR A 169 -1.23 6.76 14.27
N CYS A 170 -1.26 6.70 12.94
CA CYS A 170 -0.22 6.02 12.15
C CYS A 170 1.12 6.75 12.31
N ASN A 171 1.11 8.08 12.16
CA ASN A 171 2.29 8.92 12.34
C ASN A 171 2.83 8.86 13.78
N ALA A 172 1.95 8.90 14.78
CA ALA A 172 2.35 8.81 16.18
C ALA A 172 3.03 7.47 16.49
N ILE A 173 2.49 6.36 15.99
CA ILE A 173 3.02 5.00 16.21
C ILE A 173 4.43 4.84 15.62
N LYS A 174 4.79 5.58 14.57
CA LYS A 174 6.13 5.49 13.95
C LYS A 174 7.28 5.77 14.94
N LEU A 175 7.03 6.59 15.97
CA LEU A 175 8.02 6.96 16.98
C LEU A 175 7.79 6.27 18.34
N VAL A 176 6.81 5.36 18.44
CA VAL A 176 6.56 4.61 19.68
C VAL A 176 7.66 3.58 19.90
N ASN A 177 8.27 3.63 21.09
CA ASN A 177 9.30 2.67 21.48
C ASN A 177 8.71 1.29 21.80
N LYS A 178 9.57 0.26 21.87
CA LYS A 178 9.17 -1.14 22.09
C LYS A 178 8.30 -1.34 23.31
N THR A 179 8.67 -0.77 24.47
CA THR A 179 7.92 -0.94 25.72
C THR A 179 6.50 -0.41 25.60
N MET A 180 6.35 0.82 25.11
CA MET A 180 5.04 1.42 24.94
C MET A 180 4.23 0.72 23.85
N PHE A 181 4.87 0.24 22.77
CA PHE A 181 4.21 -0.57 21.75
C PHE A 181 3.62 -1.86 22.35
N ASP A 182 4.41 -2.57 23.15
CA ASP A 182 3.96 -3.80 23.82
C ASP A 182 2.82 -3.52 24.80
N ASP A 183 2.87 -2.40 25.54
CA ASP A 183 1.80 -2.00 26.45
C ASP A 183 0.49 -1.71 25.69
N ILE A 184 0.56 -0.94 24.59
CA ILE A 184 -0.60 -0.67 23.72
C ILE A 184 -1.15 -1.98 23.17
N LEU A 185 -0.27 -2.82 22.61
CA LEU A 185 -0.64 -4.10 22.02
C LEU A 185 -1.33 -4.99 23.07
N ASN A 186 -0.77 -5.12 24.27
CA ASN A 186 -1.35 -5.95 25.32
C ASN A 186 -2.73 -5.43 25.76
N ASN A 187 -2.89 -4.11 25.87
CA ASN A 187 -4.18 -3.49 26.19
C ASN A 187 -5.24 -3.78 25.12
N VAL A 188 -4.93 -3.62 23.82
CA VAL A 188 -5.90 -3.90 22.75
C VAL A 188 -6.24 -5.39 22.64
N LEU A 189 -5.33 -6.28 23.04
CA LEU A 189 -5.52 -7.73 22.99
C LEU A 189 -6.29 -8.31 24.18
N THR A 190 -6.27 -7.64 25.34
CA THR A 190 -6.87 -8.18 26.59
C THR A 190 -8.10 -7.41 27.06
N ASN A 191 -8.29 -6.17 26.60
CA ASN A 191 -9.40 -5.31 27.00
C ASN A 191 -10.23 -4.89 25.77
N SER A 192 -11.37 -5.57 25.55
CA SER A 192 -12.27 -5.28 24.41
C SER A 192 -12.94 -3.90 24.47
N VAL A 193 -12.99 -3.25 25.63
CA VAL A 193 -13.57 -1.91 25.82
C VAL A 193 -12.50 -0.82 25.95
N PHE A 194 -11.26 -1.12 25.56
CA PHE A 194 -10.18 -0.15 25.57
C PHE A 194 -10.51 1.08 24.71
N ALA A 195 -10.24 2.27 25.24
CA ALA A 195 -10.53 3.52 24.54
C ALA A 195 -9.78 3.57 23.21
N ASN A 196 -10.49 3.93 22.13
CA ASN A 196 -9.92 4.02 20.79
C ASN A 196 -9.26 2.73 20.28
N ARG A 197 -9.65 1.56 20.82
CA ARG A 197 -9.07 0.26 20.45
C ARG A 197 -9.05 0.00 18.95
N ILE A 198 -10.14 0.31 18.24
CA ILE A 198 -10.23 0.13 16.78
C ILE A 198 -9.17 0.98 16.05
N LEU A 199 -8.93 2.21 16.53
CA LEU A 199 -7.91 3.10 15.96
C LEU A 199 -6.50 2.54 16.19
N PHE A 200 -6.21 1.99 17.36
CA PHE A 200 -4.93 1.32 17.61
C PHE A 200 -4.74 0.08 16.74
N LEU A 201 -5.73 -0.82 16.68
CA LEU A 201 -5.65 -1.99 15.79
C LEU A 201 -5.44 -1.60 14.33
N ALA A 202 -6.00 -0.46 13.91
CA ALA A 202 -5.83 0.03 12.56
C ALA A 202 -4.46 0.67 12.26
N ASN A 203 -3.68 1.02 13.28
CA ASN A 203 -2.47 1.82 13.11
C ASN A 203 -1.20 1.24 13.74
N LEU A 204 -1.28 0.19 14.56
CA LEU A 204 -0.09 -0.50 15.09
C LEU A 204 0.82 -1.05 13.97
N GLY A 205 0.25 -1.38 12.81
CA GLY A 205 1.00 -1.78 11.61
C GLY A 205 1.89 -0.67 11.01
N CYS A 206 1.78 0.57 11.49
CA CYS A 206 2.62 1.69 11.05
C CYS A 206 3.99 1.75 11.73
N SER A 207 4.27 0.87 12.69
CA SER A 207 5.58 0.80 13.34
C SER A 207 6.67 0.45 12.30
N PRO A 208 7.77 1.22 12.21
CA PRO A 208 8.89 0.90 11.31
C PRO A 208 9.76 -0.25 11.83
N VAL A 209 9.57 -0.66 13.08
CA VAL A 209 10.36 -1.71 13.73
C VAL A 209 9.82 -3.09 13.36
N ALA A 210 10.62 -3.90 12.67
CA ALA A 210 10.24 -5.24 12.22
C ALA A 210 9.76 -6.17 13.36
N GLU A 211 10.42 -6.11 14.53
CA GLU A 211 10.04 -6.91 15.71
C GLU A 211 8.62 -6.56 16.20
N ASN A 212 8.25 -5.28 16.19
CA ASN A 212 6.89 -4.85 16.56
C ASN A 212 5.84 -5.42 15.61
N LEU A 213 6.11 -5.39 14.30
CA LEU A 213 5.22 -5.92 13.28
C LEU A 213 5.07 -7.45 13.39
N GLN A 214 6.18 -8.16 13.62
CA GLN A 214 6.16 -9.59 13.88
C GLN A 214 5.35 -9.93 15.13
N ASN A 215 5.54 -9.19 16.23
CA ASN A 215 4.77 -9.39 17.48
C ASN A 215 3.27 -9.14 17.25
N LEU A 216 2.92 -8.05 16.56
CA LEU A 216 1.54 -7.71 16.19
C LEU A 216 0.90 -8.84 15.37
N LEU A 217 1.54 -9.30 14.30
CA LEU A 217 0.99 -10.36 13.44
C LEU A 217 0.90 -11.69 14.18
N ASN A 218 1.91 -12.07 14.97
CA ASN A 218 1.87 -13.30 15.77
C ASN A 218 0.73 -13.32 16.79
N SER A 219 0.30 -12.15 17.30
CA SER A 219 -0.85 -12.04 18.19
C SER A 219 -2.16 -12.53 17.55
N ILE A 220 -2.26 -12.51 16.21
CA ILE A 220 -3.42 -12.99 15.44
C ILE A 220 -3.60 -14.51 15.58
N LEU A 221 -2.57 -15.26 15.93
CA LEU A 221 -2.66 -16.71 16.12
C LEU A 221 -3.16 -17.10 17.51
N ASN A 222 -3.12 -16.17 18.47
CA ASN A 222 -3.56 -16.44 19.83
C ASN A 222 -5.10 -16.39 19.89
N VAL A 223 -5.73 -17.55 20.07
CA VAL A 223 -7.20 -17.69 20.21
C VAL A 223 -7.74 -17.29 21.58
N LEU A 224 -6.86 -17.07 22.57
CA LEU A 224 -7.24 -16.67 23.94
C LEU A 224 -7.35 -15.16 24.12
N ASN A 225 -6.88 -14.36 23.15
CA ASN A 225 -7.05 -12.91 23.20
C ASN A 225 -8.47 -12.50 22.76
N THR A 226 -8.80 -11.22 22.93
CA THR A 226 -10.14 -10.70 22.63
C THR A 226 -10.35 -10.37 21.15
N LEU A 227 -9.42 -10.70 20.25
CA LEU A 227 -9.54 -10.35 18.84
C LEU A 227 -10.64 -11.18 18.16
N THR A 228 -11.57 -10.48 17.53
CA THR A 228 -12.58 -11.08 16.64
C THR A 228 -11.96 -11.45 15.28
N ARG A 229 -12.65 -12.30 14.49
CA ARG A 229 -12.19 -12.65 13.12
C ARG A 229 -12.02 -11.43 12.21
N PRO A 230 -12.97 -10.46 12.17
CA PRO A 230 -12.80 -9.24 11.39
C PRO A 230 -11.59 -8.41 11.84
N GLU A 231 -11.35 -8.30 13.15
CA GLU A 231 -10.21 -7.54 13.67
C GLU A 231 -8.88 -8.17 13.28
N ARG A 232 -8.78 -9.50 13.31
CA ARG A 232 -7.60 -10.23 12.81
C ARG A 232 -7.34 -9.89 11.34
N ALA A 233 -8.37 -9.93 10.50
CA ALA A 233 -8.24 -9.54 9.09
C ALA A 233 -7.83 -8.07 8.92
N GLN A 234 -8.41 -7.18 9.74
CA GLN A 234 -8.12 -5.75 9.69
C GLN A 234 -6.68 -5.42 10.10
N ILE A 235 -6.12 -6.12 11.10
CA ILE A 235 -4.71 -5.98 11.47
C ILE A 235 -3.83 -6.30 10.28
N ILE A 236 -4.09 -7.41 9.57
CA ILE A 236 -3.28 -7.80 8.41
C ILE A 236 -3.42 -6.76 7.29
N ALA A 237 -4.66 -6.38 6.94
CA ALA A 237 -4.97 -5.37 5.92
C ALA A 237 -4.30 -4.01 6.18
N ASN A 238 -4.25 -3.60 7.44
CA ASN A 238 -3.63 -2.34 7.85
C ASN A 238 -2.13 -2.45 8.12
N THR A 239 -1.52 -3.63 7.99
CA THR A 239 -0.08 -3.81 8.17
C THR A 239 0.62 -3.84 6.82
N TYR A 240 0.22 -4.72 5.89
CA TYR A 240 0.95 -4.88 4.64
C TYR A 240 0.95 -3.64 3.74
N THR A 241 0.00 -2.74 3.94
CA THR A 241 -0.14 -1.50 3.14
C THR A 241 0.81 -0.39 3.57
N LYS A 242 1.46 -0.51 4.74
CA LYS A 242 2.18 0.61 5.38
C LYS A 242 3.60 0.81 4.87
N SER A 243 4.28 -0.25 4.43
CA SER A 243 5.62 -0.18 3.84
C SER A 243 5.98 -1.49 3.13
N SER A 244 7.00 -1.46 2.27
CA SER A 244 7.53 -2.69 1.64
C SER A 244 7.97 -3.73 2.69
N ILE A 245 8.61 -3.28 3.76
CA ILE A 245 9.04 -4.15 4.87
C ILE A 245 7.83 -4.79 5.55
N ALA A 246 6.78 -4.02 5.82
CA ALA A 246 5.56 -4.53 6.44
C ALA A 246 4.83 -5.54 5.52
N LEU A 247 4.81 -5.30 4.21
CA LEU A 247 4.30 -6.26 3.22
C LEU A 247 5.09 -7.57 3.26
N GLU A 248 6.42 -7.50 3.23
CA GLU A 248 7.27 -8.69 3.24
C GLU A 248 7.08 -9.53 4.50
N ILE A 249 7.09 -8.89 5.68
CA ILE A 249 6.81 -9.55 6.96
C ILE A 249 5.41 -10.17 6.97
N THR A 250 4.42 -9.47 6.41
CA THR A 250 3.05 -9.98 6.34
C THR A 250 2.94 -11.20 5.43
N LEU A 251 3.59 -11.19 4.26
CA LEU A 251 3.62 -12.33 3.35
C LEU A 251 4.31 -13.53 4.00
N ASP A 252 5.41 -13.31 4.71
CA ASP A 252 6.07 -14.38 5.48
C ASP A 252 5.16 -14.97 6.55
N PHE A 253 4.46 -14.11 7.30
CA PHE A 253 3.50 -14.53 8.30
C PHE A 253 2.35 -15.36 7.70
N LEU A 254 1.76 -14.90 6.59
CA LEU A 254 0.69 -15.61 5.88
C LEU A 254 1.15 -16.97 5.35
N ASP A 255 2.34 -17.03 4.76
CA ASP A 255 2.89 -18.25 4.17
C ASP A 255 3.21 -19.31 5.23
N GLN A 256 3.82 -18.90 6.35
CA GLN A 256 4.24 -19.77 7.43
C GLN A 256 3.07 -20.29 8.27
N ASN A 257 1.98 -19.53 8.38
CA ASN A 257 0.87 -19.82 9.28
C ASN A 257 -0.45 -20.16 8.56
N ALA A 258 -0.40 -20.49 7.27
CA ALA A 258 -1.58 -20.64 6.42
C ALA A 258 -2.67 -21.56 7.01
N ALA A 259 -2.29 -22.72 7.57
CA ALA A 259 -3.24 -23.66 8.18
C ALA A 259 -3.91 -23.09 9.45
N ALA A 260 -3.13 -22.49 10.35
CA ALA A 260 -3.68 -21.87 11.56
C ALA A 260 -4.60 -20.68 11.23
N LEU A 261 -4.23 -19.90 10.21
CA LEU A 261 -5.03 -18.77 9.74
C LEU A 261 -6.34 -19.22 9.08
N TYR A 262 -6.33 -20.31 8.32
CA TYR A 262 -7.54 -20.95 7.79
C TYR A 262 -8.53 -21.24 8.93
N ASP A 263 -8.08 -21.89 10.00
CA ASP A 263 -8.94 -22.27 11.14
C ASP A 263 -9.48 -21.05 11.91
N ILE A 264 -8.63 -20.05 12.14
CA ILE A 264 -8.97 -18.91 13.01
C ILE A 264 -9.81 -17.88 12.25
N MET A 265 -9.50 -17.59 10.99
CA MET A 265 -10.10 -16.49 10.24
C MET A 265 -11.22 -16.93 9.29
N GLY A 266 -11.22 -18.17 8.80
CA GLY A 266 -12.20 -18.64 7.81
C GLY A 266 -12.23 -17.77 6.55
N GLU A 267 -13.43 -17.43 6.06
CA GLU A 267 -13.62 -16.67 4.80
C GLU A 267 -12.99 -15.27 4.76
N PHE A 268 -12.72 -14.65 5.92
CA PHE A 268 -12.10 -13.32 5.96
C PHE A 268 -10.71 -13.29 5.32
N ILE A 269 -10.00 -14.43 5.28
CA ILE A 269 -8.70 -14.49 4.63
C ILE A 269 -8.80 -14.43 3.11
N GLU A 270 -9.87 -14.92 2.50
CA GLU A 270 -10.06 -14.84 1.05
C GLU A 270 -10.16 -13.37 0.62
N GLN A 271 -11.02 -12.58 1.29
CA GLN A 271 -11.18 -11.16 0.99
C GLN A 271 -9.86 -10.38 1.13
N LEU A 272 -9.11 -10.68 2.19
CA LEU A 272 -7.78 -10.10 2.41
C LEU A 272 -6.84 -10.43 1.24
N LEU A 273 -6.69 -11.72 0.90
CA LEU A 273 -5.80 -12.16 -0.17
C LEU A 273 -6.19 -11.53 -1.50
N MET A 274 -7.48 -11.47 -1.83
CA MET A 274 -7.98 -10.85 -3.06
C MET A 274 -7.71 -9.35 -3.17
N SER A 275 -7.41 -8.66 -2.06
CA SER A 275 -7.06 -7.23 -2.04
C SER A 275 -5.54 -6.96 -2.10
N MET A 276 -4.70 -7.97 -1.84
CA MET A 276 -3.24 -7.80 -1.88
C MET A 276 -2.65 -7.48 -3.26
N PRO A 277 -3.22 -7.90 -4.43
CA PRO A 277 -2.62 -7.62 -5.74
C PRO A 277 -2.30 -6.15 -5.99
N SER A 278 -3.06 -5.21 -5.44
CA SER A 278 -2.78 -3.77 -5.55
C SER A 278 -1.42 -3.32 -4.96
N TYR A 279 -0.78 -4.17 -4.16
CA TYR A 279 0.51 -3.91 -3.49
C TYR A 279 1.60 -4.90 -3.89
N ILE A 280 1.28 -5.91 -4.71
CA ILE A 280 2.26 -6.87 -5.24
C ILE A 280 2.71 -6.36 -6.61
N ASN A 281 3.76 -5.55 -6.55
CA ASN A 281 4.44 -4.98 -7.69
C ASN A 281 5.83 -5.59 -7.82
N GLY A 282 6.18 -6.04 -9.02
CA GLY A 282 7.49 -6.57 -9.33
C GLY A 282 7.65 -8.04 -8.93
N GLN A 283 8.78 -8.63 -9.34
CA GLN A 283 9.00 -10.06 -9.19
C GLN A 283 9.24 -10.49 -7.74
N LYS A 284 9.80 -9.59 -6.89
CA LYS A 284 10.23 -9.89 -5.51
C LYS A 284 9.19 -10.64 -4.69
N ASN A 285 7.95 -10.14 -4.65
CA ASN A 285 6.88 -10.69 -3.82
C ASN A 285 5.90 -11.60 -4.59
N THR A 286 6.04 -11.68 -5.92
CA THR A 286 5.11 -12.41 -6.80
C THR A 286 5.07 -13.90 -6.47
N ALA A 287 6.22 -14.57 -6.43
CA ALA A 287 6.27 -16.01 -6.19
C ALA A 287 5.72 -16.39 -4.80
N LYS A 288 6.01 -15.56 -3.78
CA LYS A 288 5.53 -15.77 -2.41
C LYS A 288 4.02 -15.62 -2.32
N TYR A 289 3.46 -14.57 -2.92
CA TYR A 289 2.02 -14.37 -2.99
C TYR A 289 1.30 -15.52 -3.73
N GLN A 290 1.86 -16.00 -4.85
CA GLN A 290 1.32 -17.17 -5.58
C GLN A 290 1.35 -18.46 -4.74
N SER A 291 2.42 -18.69 -3.96
CA SER A 291 2.50 -19.79 -3.00
C SER A 291 1.37 -19.72 -1.97
N ILE A 292 1.14 -18.55 -1.38
CA ILE A 292 0.07 -18.32 -0.41
C ILE A 292 -1.29 -18.62 -1.02
N LEU A 293 -1.60 -18.06 -2.19
CA LEU A 293 -2.85 -18.32 -2.90
C LEU A 293 -3.06 -19.82 -3.17
N THR A 294 -2.01 -20.52 -3.58
CA THR A 294 -2.08 -21.97 -3.86
C THR A 294 -2.37 -22.78 -2.59
N LYS A 295 -1.79 -22.41 -1.45
CA LYS A 295 -2.11 -23.04 -0.15
C LYS A 295 -3.59 -22.88 0.20
N PHE A 296 -4.10 -21.65 0.15
CA PHE A 296 -5.50 -21.35 0.50
C PHE A 296 -6.52 -21.90 -0.52
N HIS A 297 -6.13 -22.01 -1.80
CA HIS A 297 -6.87 -22.76 -2.81
C HIS A 297 -6.92 -24.26 -2.47
N GLY A 298 -5.79 -24.85 -2.07
CA GLY A 298 -5.72 -26.24 -1.62
C GLY A 298 -6.59 -26.54 -0.39
N PHE A 299 -6.83 -25.54 0.47
CA PHE A 299 -7.77 -25.63 1.59
C PHE A 299 -9.25 -25.43 1.18
N GLY A 300 -9.51 -25.14 -0.10
CA GLY A 300 -10.85 -24.90 -0.62
C GLY A 300 -11.45 -23.54 -0.28
N LEU A 301 -10.67 -22.58 0.24
CA LEU A 301 -11.17 -21.21 0.50
C LEU A 301 -11.17 -20.34 -0.74
N ILE A 302 -10.22 -20.54 -1.65
CA ILE A 302 -10.11 -19.74 -2.87
C ILE A 302 -10.63 -20.56 -4.04
N SER A 303 -11.59 -20.03 -4.79
CA SER A 303 -12.07 -20.64 -6.03
C SER A 303 -11.04 -20.58 -7.17
N ASN A 304 -11.15 -21.45 -8.17
CA ASN A 304 -10.32 -21.35 -9.39
C ASN A 304 -10.44 -19.98 -10.07
N GLU A 305 -11.63 -19.39 -10.06
CA GLU A 305 -11.89 -18.07 -10.63
C GLU A 305 -11.11 -16.99 -9.88
N ASN A 306 -11.17 -16.99 -8.55
CA ASN A 306 -10.47 -16.00 -7.73
C ASN A 306 -8.95 -16.20 -7.77
N LEU A 307 -8.47 -17.45 -7.79
CA LEU A 307 -7.06 -17.76 -8.00
C LEU A 307 -6.53 -17.17 -9.32
N ASN A 308 -7.26 -17.36 -10.42
CA ASN A 308 -6.89 -16.82 -11.73
C ASN A 308 -6.93 -15.30 -11.73
N LYS A 309 -8.02 -14.68 -11.24
CA LYS A 309 -8.13 -13.21 -11.15
C LYS A 309 -6.98 -12.57 -10.38
N ALA A 310 -6.63 -13.12 -9.22
CA ALA A 310 -5.53 -12.62 -8.41
C ALA A 310 -4.16 -12.80 -9.10
N THR A 311 -3.95 -13.94 -9.74
CA THR A 311 -2.72 -14.24 -10.50
C THR A 311 -2.57 -13.31 -11.71
N ASP A 312 -3.64 -13.12 -12.47
CA ASP A 312 -3.68 -12.24 -13.65
C ASP A 312 -3.46 -10.78 -13.26
N SER A 313 -4.00 -10.35 -12.11
CA SER A 313 -3.78 -8.98 -11.60
C SER A 313 -2.30 -8.72 -11.30
N VAL A 314 -1.62 -9.64 -10.62
CA VAL A 314 -0.18 -9.52 -10.35
C VAL A 314 0.65 -9.62 -11.63
N ALA A 315 0.28 -10.51 -12.56
CA ALA A 315 0.93 -10.59 -13.87
C ALA A 315 0.79 -9.29 -14.67
N SER A 316 -0.38 -8.64 -14.62
CA SER A 316 -0.63 -7.34 -15.24
C SER A 316 0.24 -6.24 -14.61
N ASN A 317 0.34 -6.20 -13.28
CA ASN A 317 1.23 -5.26 -12.58
C ASN A 317 2.69 -5.44 -12.99
N ASN A 318 3.17 -6.69 -13.04
CA ASN A 318 4.54 -6.99 -13.45
C ASN A 318 4.81 -6.61 -14.90
N ALA A 319 3.88 -6.91 -15.82
CA ALA A 319 4.00 -6.50 -17.21
C ALA A 319 4.07 -4.97 -17.35
N TRP A 320 3.26 -4.26 -16.58
CA TRP A 320 3.27 -2.80 -16.54
C TRP A 320 4.64 -2.26 -16.06
N ILE A 321 5.21 -2.82 -14.99
CA ILE A 321 6.53 -2.44 -14.49
C ILE A 321 7.58 -2.69 -15.57
N THR A 322 7.64 -3.89 -16.15
CA THR A 322 8.62 -4.20 -17.21
C THR A 322 8.57 -3.21 -18.38
N GLN A 323 7.37 -2.71 -18.74
CA GLN A 323 7.21 -1.76 -19.84
C GLN A 323 7.56 -0.30 -19.47
N ASN A 324 7.29 0.13 -18.24
CA ASN A 324 7.33 1.54 -17.86
C ASN A 324 8.52 1.91 -16.97
N TYR A 325 9.07 0.94 -16.25
CA TYR A 325 9.96 1.18 -15.12
C TYR A 325 11.30 1.77 -15.55
N LYS A 326 11.82 1.42 -16.73
CA LYS A 326 13.03 2.05 -17.28
C LYS A 326 12.90 3.58 -17.35
N ASN A 327 11.79 4.10 -17.85
CA ASN A 327 11.59 5.56 -17.93
C ASN A 327 11.54 6.22 -16.55
N ILE A 328 11.06 5.49 -15.54
CA ILE A 328 10.96 5.97 -14.15
C ILE A 328 12.34 6.01 -13.51
N LEU A 329 13.13 4.94 -13.69
CA LEU A 329 14.50 4.87 -13.22
C LEU A 329 15.36 5.95 -13.89
N ASP A 330 15.25 6.11 -15.22
CA ASP A 330 15.95 7.14 -15.97
C ASP A 330 15.58 8.55 -15.47
N TYR A 331 14.29 8.82 -15.19
CA TYR A 331 13.83 10.10 -14.64
C TYR A 331 14.42 10.39 -13.26
N PHE A 332 14.48 9.39 -12.38
CA PHE A 332 15.05 9.53 -11.05
C PHE A 332 16.58 9.39 -11.03
N GLY A 333 17.24 9.12 -12.16
CA GLY A 333 18.68 8.88 -12.23
C GLY A 333 19.12 7.62 -11.48
N LEU A 334 18.27 6.59 -11.42
CA LEU A 334 18.53 5.32 -10.75
C LEU A 334 19.06 4.29 -11.74
N GLU A 335 20.07 3.52 -11.34
CA GLU A 335 20.48 2.31 -12.07
C GLU A 335 19.86 1.09 -11.37
N GLU A 336 19.18 0.22 -12.13
CA GLU A 336 18.59 -1.00 -11.57
C GLU A 336 19.71 -1.95 -11.12
N ILE A 337 19.76 -2.25 -9.82
CA ILE A 337 20.61 -3.34 -9.33
C ILE A 337 19.91 -4.64 -9.76
N THR A 338 20.31 -5.21 -10.90
CA THR A 338 19.89 -6.57 -11.23
C THR A 338 20.50 -7.49 -10.20
N ASP A 339 19.67 -8.13 -9.36
CA ASP A 339 20.16 -9.23 -8.52
C ASP A 339 20.90 -10.23 -9.44
N PRO A 340 22.10 -10.68 -9.05
CA PRO A 340 22.87 -11.58 -9.88
C PRO A 340 22.03 -12.84 -10.15
N PRO A 341 22.06 -13.39 -11.39
CA PRO A 341 21.30 -14.58 -11.70
C PRO A 341 21.72 -15.69 -10.74
N THR A 342 20.73 -16.28 -10.05
CA THR A 342 20.91 -17.44 -9.20
C THR A 342 21.67 -18.49 -9.99
N THR A 343 22.97 -18.62 -9.72
CA THR A 343 23.79 -19.65 -10.33
C THR A 343 23.33 -20.97 -9.75
N THR A 344 22.53 -21.69 -10.54
CA THR A 344 22.27 -23.11 -10.35
C THR A 344 23.62 -23.80 -10.19
N PRO A 345 23.88 -24.57 -9.12
CA PRO A 345 25.15 -25.25 -8.96
C PRO A 345 25.28 -26.29 -10.08
N ASN A 346 26.16 -26.00 -11.04
CA ASN A 346 26.64 -26.97 -12.01
C ASN A 346 27.35 -28.09 -11.24
N THR A 347 26.69 -29.24 -11.11
CA THR A 347 27.31 -30.49 -10.72
C THR A 347 28.27 -30.93 -11.82
N THR A 348 29.55 -30.62 -11.65
CA THR A 348 30.63 -31.27 -12.39
C THR A 348 30.92 -32.63 -11.75
N PRO A 349 31.07 -33.73 -12.50
CA PRO A 349 31.19 -35.08 -11.95
C PRO A 349 32.56 -35.27 -11.33
N ILE A 350 32.62 -35.61 -10.03
CA ILE A 350 33.85 -36.09 -9.40
C ILE A 350 33.93 -37.61 -9.57
N ALA A 351 35.04 -38.03 -10.16
CA ALA A 351 35.41 -39.40 -10.41
C ALA A 351 35.59 -40.22 -9.12
N SER A 352 35.17 -41.47 -9.24
CA SER A 352 35.21 -42.56 -8.27
C SER A 352 36.59 -42.90 -7.70
N THR A 353 36.64 -43.35 -6.44
CA THR A 353 37.58 -44.38 -5.97
C THR A 353 36.90 -45.22 -4.86
N PRO A 354 37.12 -46.55 -4.79
CA PRO A 354 36.26 -47.50 -4.06
C PRO A 354 36.83 -47.92 -2.70
N SER A 355 35.97 -48.31 -1.75
CA SER A 355 35.75 -49.72 -1.36
C SER A 355 34.95 -49.92 -0.06
N GLN A 356 34.23 -51.04 -0.05
CA GLN A 356 33.84 -51.94 1.06
C GLN A 356 32.56 -51.68 1.90
N THR A 357 31.50 -52.33 1.44
CA THR A 357 30.70 -53.39 2.09
C THR A 357 30.42 -53.33 3.60
N SER A 358 29.13 -53.19 3.95
CA SER A 358 28.49 -53.96 5.01
C SER A 358 26.97 -54.03 4.78
N THR A 359 26.45 -55.25 4.75
CA THR A 359 25.07 -55.70 4.58
C THR A 359 24.24 -55.52 5.86
N ALA A 360 22.96 -55.15 5.76
CA ALA A 360 21.86 -55.66 6.60
C ALA A 360 20.50 -55.22 6.04
N ALA A 361 19.49 -56.08 6.22
CA ALA A 361 18.20 -56.14 5.54
C ALA A 361 17.02 -55.67 6.42
N SER A 362 15.81 -55.75 5.83
CA SER A 362 14.47 -55.78 6.46
C SER A 362 13.92 -54.41 6.92
N ASP A 363 12.63 -54.08 6.84
CA ASP A 363 11.40 -54.77 6.43
C ASP A 363 10.34 -53.74 6.00
N GLU A 364 9.38 -54.19 5.19
CA GLU A 364 8.05 -53.58 4.97
C GLU A 364 7.18 -53.73 6.23
N PRO A 365 6.16 -52.87 6.48
CA PRO A 365 4.82 -53.23 5.97
C PRO A 365 3.89 -52.04 5.61
N THR A 366 3.29 -52.15 4.42
CA THR A 366 1.84 -52.22 4.13
C THR A 366 0.80 -51.47 4.99
N THR A 367 -0.04 -50.70 4.25
CA THR A 367 -1.51 -50.47 4.38
C THR A 367 -2.11 -49.61 5.52
N LEU A 368 -2.85 -48.56 5.16
CA LEU A 368 -4.32 -48.59 4.99
C LEU A 368 -4.87 -47.22 4.50
N ALA A 369 -5.88 -47.29 3.62
CA ALA A 369 -6.67 -46.17 3.13
C ALA A 369 -7.62 -45.58 4.18
N PRO A 370 -8.21 -44.40 3.90
CA PRO A 370 -9.63 -44.26 4.17
C PRO A 370 -10.44 -43.68 3.01
N THR A 371 -11.70 -44.06 3.08
CA THR A 371 -12.78 -44.03 2.11
C THR A 371 -13.55 -42.70 2.18
N THR A 372 -13.82 -42.13 1.01
CA THR A 372 -14.97 -41.31 0.58
C THR A 372 -15.89 -40.62 1.61
N THR A 373 -15.86 -39.28 1.53
CA THR A 373 -16.99 -38.36 1.24
C THR A 373 -18.39 -38.61 1.81
N THR A 374 -18.96 -37.55 2.38
CA THR A 374 -20.38 -37.19 2.18
C THR A 374 -20.56 -35.68 2.22
N GLN A 375 -21.04 -35.13 1.10
CA GLN A 375 -21.51 -33.74 0.94
C GLN A 375 -22.79 -33.49 1.75
N GLY A 376 -22.89 -32.30 2.31
CA GLY A 376 -24.13 -31.68 2.80
C GLY A 376 -24.24 -30.27 2.22
N ALA A 377 -25.40 -29.91 1.70
CA ALA A 377 -25.62 -28.84 0.76
C ALA A 377 -26.05 -27.51 1.43
N SER A 378 -25.78 -26.42 0.70
CA SER A 378 -26.59 -25.18 0.60
C SER A 378 -26.68 -24.23 1.80
N SER A 379 -26.22 -22.99 1.62
CA SER A 379 -27.14 -21.84 1.63
C SER A 379 -26.50 -20.58 1.01
N ILE A 380 -27.34 -19.86 0.29
CA ILE A 380 -27.09 -18.62 -0.44
C ILE A 380 -27.23 -17.48 0.57
N MET A 381 -26.21 -16.63 0.74
CA MET A 381 -26.43 -15.22 1.06
C MET A 381 -25.38 -14.36 0.37
N VAL A 382 -25.91 -13.47 -0.47
CA VAL A 382 -25.23 -12.51 -1.33
C VAL A 382 -25.10 -11.19 -0.56
N SER A 383 -23.92 -10.56 -0.69
CA SER A 383 -23.66 -9.11 -0.69
C SER A 383 -24.10 -8.26 0.51
N MET A 384 -23.11 -7.70 1.23
CA MET A 384 -23.08 -6.28 1.68
C MET A 384 -21.87 -6.03 2.59
N PHE A 385 -20.62 -5.91 2.08
CA PHE A 385 -19.53 -5.37 2.92
C PHE A 385 -18.43 -4.55 2.20
N ILE A 386 -18.51 -4.31 0.89
CA ILE A 386 -17.55 -3.48 0.16
C ILE A 386 -18.13 -2.09 -0.13
N MET A 387 -18.50 -1.35 0.91
CA MET A 387 -18.86 0.08 0.79
C MET A 387 -18.39 0.96 1.95
N PHE A 388 -17.47 0.48 2.81
CA PHE A 388 -16.94 1.29 3.91
C PHE A 388 -15.58 1.95 3.64
N PHE A 389 -14.92 1.65 2.52
CA PHE A 389 -13.63 2.27 2.16
C PHE A 389 -13.72 3.44 1.16
N CYS A 390 -14.90 3.75 0.62
CA CYS A 390 -15.08 4.93 -0.27
C CYS A 390 -15.98 6.04 0.29
N VAL A 391 -16.63 5.85 1.45
CA VAL A 391 -17.65 6.80 1.95
C VAL A 391 -17.11 7.79 3.00
N ILE A 392 -15.95 7.52 3.61
CA ILE A 392 -15.39 8.42 4.64
C ILE A 392 -14.80 9.71 4.04
N ILE A 393 -14.43 9.72 2.75
CA ILE A 393 -13.93 10.93 2.07
C ILE A 393 -15.09 11.84 1.61
N SER A 394 -16.26 11.29 1.31
CA SER A 394 -17.40 12.09 0.81
C SER A 394 -18.26 12.75 1.90
N PHE A 395 -18.12 12.36 3.17
CA PHE A 395 -18.92 12.92 4.27
C PHE A 395 -18.28 14.09 5.02
N ILE A 396 -17.03 14.45 4.70
CA ILE A 396 -16.34 15.61 5.30
C ILE A 396 -16.59 16.90 4.51
N PHE A 397 -17.14 16.83 3.28
CA PHE A 397 -17.40 18.01 2.43
C PHE A 397 -18.89 18.42 2.33
N THR A 398 -19.74 17.98 3.25
CA THR A 398 -21.10 18.54 3.39
C THR A 398 -21.41 18.89 4.84
N LYS A 399 -20.74 19.93 5.34
CA LYS A 399 -21.37 20.98 6.16
C LYS A 399 -20.50 22.22 6.29
#